data_AF-A0A7W5CE92-F1
#
_entry.id   AF-A0A7W5CE92-F1
#
_cell.length_a   1.000
_cell.length_b   1.000
_cell.length_c   1.000
_cell.angle_alpha   90.00
_cell.angle_beta   90.00
_cell.angle_gamma   90.00
#
_symmetry.space_group_name_H-M   'P 1'
#
loop_
_entity.id
_entity.type
_entity.pdbx_description
1 polymer ?
#
loop_
_entity_poly.entity_id
_entity_poly.type
_entity_poly.pdbx_seq_one_letter_code
_entity_poly.pdbx_strand_id
1 'polypeptide(L)'
;MDLHVNNLNDPEDYLWLKALIWPEHKERNSYFEKAAHCLRSQPLELIEGDGISILPDIIPTVSHDSTICVFHTHVANQIPAPAKKKWSEQIQFMGRGRDVFHLYNNMYDLDLHLDYYINGNEYSETLAVTDGHGRWFKWLL
;
A
#
# COMPACT_ATOMS: atom_id res chain seq x y z
N MET A 1 -6.85 -12.01 9.65
CA MET A 1 -5.84 -11.13 9.02
C MET A 1 -5.01 -10.56 10.14
N ASP A 2 -3.69 -10.60 10.02
CA ASP A 2 -2.84 -9.92 10.99
C ASP A 2 -2.97 -8.40 10.79
N LEU A 3 -3.19 -7.68 11.88
CA LEU A 3 -3.38 -6.22 11.89
C LEU A 3 -2.28 -5.52 12.68
N HIS A 4 -1.29 -6.28 13.17
CA HIS A 4 -0.19 -5.74 13.93
C HIS A 4 0.76 -4.97 13.02
N VAL A 5 1.12 -3.76 13.44
CA VAL A 5 2.05 -2.92 12.71
C VAL A 5 3.45 -3.12 13.25
N ASN A 6 4.37 -3.53 12.38
CA ASN A 6 5.78 -3.66 12.71
C ASN A 6 6.48 -2.29 12.56
N ASN A 7 7.10 -1.82 13.65
CA ASN A 7 7.85 -0.57 13.70
C ASN A 7 9.36 -0.82 13.64
N LEU A 8 10.01 -0.46 12.52
CA LEU A 8 11.47 -0.69 12.37
C LEU A 8 12.36 0.16 13.29
N ASN A 9 11.80 1.09 14.05
CA ASN A 9 12.52 1.76 15.15
C ASN A 9 12.55 0.92 16.43
N ASP A 10 11.67 -0.08 16.56
CA ASP A 10 11.73 -1.10 17.59
C ASP A 10 12.77 -2.17 17.19
N PRO A 11 13.80 -2.42 18.02
CA PRO A 11 14.78 -3.48 17.75
C PRO A 11 14.16 -4.88 17.59
N GLU A 12 13.07 -5.19 18.28
CA GLU A 12 12.42 -6.51 18.20
C GLU A 12 11.72 -6.70 16.86
N ASP A 13 10.88 -5.75 16.44
CA ASP A 13 10.20 -5.77 15.13
C ASP A 13 11.20 -5.76 13.98
N TYR A 14 12.28 -4.98 14.10
CA TYR A 14 13.36 -4.98 13.12
C TYR A 14 14.00 -6.36 12.98
N LEU A 15 14.34 -7.02 14.10
CA LEU A 15 14.92 -8.37 14.07
C LEU A 15 13.93 -9.41 13.56
N TRP A 16 12.66 -9.30 13.94
CA TRP A 16 11.59 -10.17 13.48
C TRP A 16 11.41 -10.07 11.95
N LEU A 17 11.24 -8.87 11.41
CA LEU A 17 11.08 -8.66 9.97
C LEU A 17 12.33 -9.12 9.20
N LYS A 18 13.53 -8.88 9.73
CA LYS A 18 14.78 -9.34 9.13
C LYS A 18 14.87 -10.87 9.09
N ALA A 19 14.38 -11.56 10.13
CA ALA A 19 14.39 -13.02 10.20
C ALA A 19 13.46 -13.70 9.18
N LEU A 20 12.46 -12.98 8.65
CA LEU A 20 11.60 -13.48 7.57
C LEU A 20 12.32 -13.58 6.21
N ILE A 21 13.54 -13.04 6.11
CA ILE A 21 14.35 -13.10 4.90
C ILE A 21 15.37 -14.22 5.05
N TRP A 22 15.26 -15.24 4.19
CA TRP A 22 16.20 -16.36 4.18
C TRP A 22 17.65 -15.88 3.96
N PRO A 23 18.65 -16.49 4.64
CA PRO A 23 20.06 -16.09 4.54
C PRO A 23 20.62 -16.07 3.11
N GLU A 24 20.10 -16.93 2.24
CA GLU A 24 20.50 -17.04 0.83
C GLU A 24 20.04 -15.82 0.00
N HIS A 25 18.97 -15.14 0.42
CA HIS A 25 18.42 -13.98 -0.26
C HIS A 25 19.16 -12.68 0.09
N LYS A 26 20.47 -12.66 -0.16
CA LYS A 26 21.36 -11.53 0.15
C LYS A 26 20.87 -10.19 -0.40
N GLU A 27 20.32 -10.18 -1.60
CA GLU A 27 19.79 -8.98 -2.24
C GLU A 27 18.55 -8.43 -1.49
N ARG A 28 17.60 -9.29 -1.14
CA ARG A 28 16.41 -8.90 -0.35
C ARG A 28 16.81 -8.38 1.03
N ASN A 29 17.80 -9.03 1.66
CA ASN A 29 18.34 -8.55 2.93
C ASN A 29 18.95 -7.15 2.78
N SER A 30 19.74 -6.90 1.73
CA SER A 30 20.28 -5.58 1.42
C SER A 30 19.16 -4.53 1.17
N TYR A 31 18.09 -4.88 0.46
CA TYR A 31 16.95 -3.97 0.27
C TYR A 31 16.24 -3.64 1.59
N PHE A 32 16.04 -4.64 2.44
CA PHE A 32 15.47 -4.44 3.77
C PHE A 32 16.32 -3.49 4.62
N GLU A 33 17.64 -3.65 4.66
CA GLU A 33 18.52 -2.76 5.43
C GLU A 33 18.44 -1.31 4.94
N LYS A 34 18.42 -1.11 3.62
CA LYS A 34 18.28 0.22 3.01
C LYS A 34 16.92 0.85 3.33
N ALA A 35 15.84 0.07 3.23
CA ALA A 35 14.50 0.53 3.57
C ALA A 35 14.37 0.89 5.06
N ALA A 36 14.88 0.04 5.96
CA ALA A 36 14.91 0.30 7.39
C ALA A 36 15.73 1.54 7.74
N HIS A 37 16.85 1.79 7.03
CA HIS A 37 17.62 3.01 7.19
C HIS A 37 16.86 4.26 6.72
N CYS A 38 16.17 4.19 5.58
CA CYS A 38 15.32 5.28 5.08
C CYS A 38 14.27 5.67 6.13
N LEU A 39 13.59 4.68 6.70
CA LEU A 39 12.53 4.87 7.70
C LEU A 39 13.04 5.52 9.00
N ARG A 40 14.30 5.25 9.40
CA ARG A 40 14.92 5.96 10.53
C ARG A 40 15.19 7.43 10.24
N SER A 41 15.40 7.79 8.98
CA SER A 41 15.67 9.16 8.56
C SER A 41 14.42 9.99 8.25
N GLN A 42 13.26 9.34 8.13
CA GLN A 42 11.98 9.97 7.79
C GLN A 42 10.90 9.51 8.77
N PRO A 43 10.42 10.38 9.68
CA PRO A 43 9.39 10.00 10.62
C PRO A 43 8.11 9.63 9.86
N LEU A 44 7.60 8.43 10.12
CA LEU A 44 6.32 7.94 9.61
C LEU A 44 5.33 7.84 10.76
N GLU A 45 4.08 8.18 10.47
CA GLU A 45 2.97 7.87 11.36
C GLU A 45 2.49 6.44 11.08
N LEU A 46 2.55 5.60 12.11
CA LEU A 46 2.10 4.21 12.06
C LEU A 46 0.78 4.11 12.84
N ILE A 47 -0.28 3.68 12.16
CA ILE A 47 -1.62 3.56 12.73
C ILE A 47 -2.00 2.08 12.73
N GLU A 48 -2.21 1.51 13.92
CA GLU A 48 -2.56 0.10 14.08
C GLU A 48 -4.05 -0.16 13.87
N GLY A 49 -4.37 -1.20 13.10
CA GLY A 49 -5.71 -1.74 12.94
C GLY A 49 -6.11 -2.04 11.49
N ASP A 50 -7.42 -2.22 11.26
CA ASP A 50 -7.95 -2.54 9.94
C ASP A 50 -8.00 -1.30 9.05
N GLY A 51 -7.09 -1.23 8.07
CA GLY A 51 -7.01 -0.12 7.13
C GLY A 51 -8.31 0.17 6.38
N ILE A 52 -9.14 -0.83 6.08
CA ILE A 52 -10.44 -0.62 5.41
C ILE A 52 -11.42 0.08 6.34
N SER A 53 -11.34 -0.19 7.64
CA SER A 53 -12.21 0.41 8.65
C SER A 53 -11.72 1.80 9.08
N ILE A 54 -10.41 2.03 9.10
CA ILE A 54 -9.79 3.26 9.61
C ILE A 54 -9.66 4.35 8.53
N LEU A 55 -9.55 3.98 7.24
CA LEU A 55 -9.35 4.94 6.14
C LEU A 55 -10.33 6.14 6.15
N PRO A 56 -11.65 5.96 6.40
CA PRO A 56 -12.59 7.08 6.46
C PRO A 56 -12.28 8.12 7.53
N ASP A 57 -11.59 7.74 8.60
CA ASP A 57 -11.23 8.64 9.71
C ASP A 57 -9.89 9.35 9.47
N ILE A 58 -8.97 8.73 8.71
CA ILE A 58 -7.66 9.31 8.38
C ILE A 58 -7.80 10.38 7.30
N ILE A 59 -8.54 10.10 6.24
CA ILE A 59 -8.55 10.93 5.04
C ILE A 59 -8.97 12.39 5.30
N PRO A 60 -9.96 12.69 6.16
CA PRO A 60 -10.31 14.06 6.54
C PRO A 60 -9.21 14.83 7.29
N THR A 61 -8.23 14.15 7.88
CA THR A 61 -7.12 14.82 8.60
C THR A 61 -6.01 15.29 7.65
N VAL A 62 -6.00 14.79 6.41
CA VAL A 62 -5.00 15.16 5.40
C VAL A 62 -5.34 16.51 4.79
N SER A 63 -4.36 17.43 4.76
CA SER A 63 -4.53 18.78 4.18
C SER A 63 -5.09 18.74 2.76
N HIS A 64 -6.06 19.61 2.45
CA HIS A 64 -6.62 19.76 1.11
C HIS A 64 -5.62 20.28 0.06
N ASP A 65 -4.51 20.89 0.51
CA ASP A 65 -3.43 21.35 -0.37
C ASP A 65 -2.50 20.21 -0.83
N SER A 66 -2.77 18.98 -0.40
CA SER A 66 -2.03 17.78 -0.81
C SER A 66 -2.93 16.79 -1.56
N THR A 67 -2.34 16.02 -2.46
CA THR A 67 -3.00 14.88 -3.11
C THR A 67 -2.88 13.64 -2.25
N ILE A 68 -3.95 12.84 -2.19
CA ILE A 68 -3.95 11.59 -1.45
C ILE A 68 -3.51 10.46 -2.37
N CYS A 69 -2.48 9.73 -1.96
CA CYS A 69 -2.02 8.52 -2.62
C CYS A 69 -2.19 7.33 -1.68
N VAL A 70 -3.12 6.45 -1.99
CA VAL A 70 -3.33 5.18 -1.31
C VAL A 70 -2.65 4.10 -2.12
N PHE A 71 -1.75 3.32 -1.54
CA PHE A 71 -1.11 2.24 -2.27
C PHE A 71 -1.06 0.94 -1.47
N HIS A 72 -1.21 -0.18 -2.16
CA HIS A 72 -0.99 -1.50 -1.58
C HIS A 72 -0.61 -2.52 -2.65
N THR A 73 0.46 -3.27 -2.43
CA THR A 73 0.89 -4.31 -3.37
C THR A 73 1.07 -5.64 -2.65
N HIS A 74 0.71 -6.73 -3.32
CA HIS A 74 0.86 -8.11 -2.87
C HIS A 74 0.17 -8.46 -1.54
N VAL A 75 -0.84 -7.67 -1.14
CA VAL A 75 -1.63 -7.88 0.10
C VAL A 75 -3.12 -8.11 -0.16
N ALA A 76 -3.67 -7.54 -1.24
CA ALA A 76 -5.12 -7.55 -1.47
C ALA A 76 -5.71 -8.94 -1.72
N ASN A 77 -4.89 -9.94 -2.09
CA ASN A 77 -5.31 -11.34 -2.19
C ASN A 77 -5.77 -11.93 -0.84
N GLN A 78 -5.37 -11.34 0.29
CA GLN A 78 -5.81 -11.74 1.63
C GLN A 78 -7.14 -11.08 2.04
N ILE A 79 -7.62 -10.10 1.29
CA ILE A 79 -8.83 -9.32 1.63
C ILE A 79 -10.08 -10.08 1.15
N PRO A 80 -11.07 -10.35 2.02
CA PRO A 80 -12.34 -10.95 1.61
C PRO A 80 -13.09 -10.10 0.58
N ALA A 81 -13.81 -10.73 -0.35
CA ALA A 81 -14.53 -10.03 -1.41
C ALA A 81 -15.47 -8.90 -0.93
N PRO A 82 -16.25 -9.06 0.16
CA PRO A 82 -17.07 -7.95 0.67
C PRO A 82 -16.24 -6.75 1.13
N ALA A 83 -15.06 -7.00 1.69
CA ALA A 83 -14.16 -5.94 2.15
C ALA A 83 -13.45 -5.24 0.98
N LYS A 84 -13.09 -5.97 -0.10
CA LYS A 84 -12.63 -5.36 -1.36
C LYS A 84 -13.66 -4.42 -1.96
N LYS A 85 -14.93 -4.83 -1.96
CA LYS A 85 -16.04 -3.99 -2.43
C LYS A 85 -16.19 -2.72 -1.59
N LYS A 86 -16.21 -2.88 -0.26
CA LYS A 86 -16.26 -1.75 0.69
C LYS A 86 -15.11 -0.77 0.46
N TRP A 87 -13.90 -1.29 0.28
CA TRP A 87 -12.71 -0.50 -0.03
C TRP A 87 -12.88 0.33 -1.31
N SER A 88 -13.29 -0.30 -2.43
CA SER A 88 -13.54 0.41 -3.69
C SER A 88 -14.62 1.49 -3.55
N GLU A 89 -15.71 1.20 -2.84
CA GLU A 89 -16.78 2.18 -2.57
C GLU A 89 -16.28 3.38 -1.75
N GLN A 90 -15.42 3.14 -0.75
CA GLN A 90 -14.80 4.20 0.04
C GLN A 90 -13.87 5.08 -0.81
N ILE A 91 -12.97 4.49 -1.59
CA ILE A 91 -12.07 5.23 -2.50
C ILE A 91 -12.89 6.10 -3.46
N GLN A 92 -13.94 5.53 -4.08
CA GLN A 92 -14.82 6.27 -4.98
C GLN A 92 -15.58 7.39 -4.27
N PHE A 93 -16.09 7.16 -3.06
CA PHE A 93 -16.76 8.19 -2.29
C PHE A 93 -15.83 9.38 -2.01
N MET A 94 -14.58 9.11 -1.62
CA MET A 94 -13.58 10.14 -1.33
C MET A 94 -13.14 10.89 -2.58
N GLY A 95 -12.96 10.17 -3.70
CA GLY A 95 -12.58 10.75 -4.99
C GLY A 95 -13.57 11.77 -5.54
N ARG A 96 -14.84 11.75 -5.09
CA ARG A 96 -15.82 12.79 -5.43
C ARG A 96 -15.54 14.14 -4.76
N GLY A 97 -14.85 14.13 -3.62
CA GLY A 97 -14.61 15.33 -2.80
C GLY A 97 -13.23 15.94 -2.98
N ARG A 98 -12.24 15.19 -3.45
CA ARG A 98 -10.86 15.64 -3.67
C ARG A 98 -10.08 14.66 -4.55
N ASP A 99 -8.92 15.10 -5.01
CA ASP A 99 -8.05 14.25 -5.81
C ASP A 99 -7.46 13.10 -4.97
N VAL A 100 -7.66 11.87 -5.47
CA VAL A 100 -7.22 10.62 -4.82
C VAL A 100 -6.65 9.70 -5.89
N PHE A 101 -5.51 9.08 -5.59
CA PHE A 101 -4.86 8.06 -6.41
C PHE A 101 -4.78 6.76 -5.61
N HIS A 102 -5.19 5.65 -6.22
CA HIS A 102 -5.18 4.32 -5.64
C HIS A 102 -4.35 3.39 -6.52
N LEU A 103 -3.12 3.09 -6.08
CA LEU A 103 -2.17 2.23 -6.78
C LEU A 103 -2.18 0.83 -6.16
N TYR A 104 -2.55 -0.20 -6.92
CA TYR A 104 -2.71 -1.54 -6.36
C TYR A 104 -2.48 -2.69 -7.32
N ASN A 105 -2.24 -3.88 -6.77
CA ASN A 105 -2.41 -5.16 -7.47
C ASN A 105 -3.13 -6.17 -6.57
N ASN A 106 -3.40 -7.39 -7.08
CA ASN A 106 -4.00 -8.50 -6.32
C ASN A 106 -5.44 -8.26 -5.81
N MET A 107 -6.15 -7.26 -6.36
CA MET A 107 -7.57 -7.04 -6.06
C MET A 107 -8.45 -8.04 -6.80
N TYR A 108 -8.41 -8.03 -8.14
CA TYR A 108 -9.22 -8.91 -9.00
C TYR A 108 -8.37 -9.70 -10.00
N ASP A 109 -7.15 -9.24 -10.29
CA ASP A 109 -6.12 -9.92 -11.07
C ASP A 109 -4.73 -9.66 -10.45
N LEU A 110 -3.65 -9.96 -11.17
CA LEU A 110 -2.26 -9.81 -10.71
C LEU A 110 -1.57 -8.53 -11.22
N ASP A 111 -2.23 -7.76 -12.06
CA ASP A 111 -1.63 -6.60 -12.69
C ASP A 111 -1.63 -5.41 -11.72
N LEU A 112 -0.71 -4.48 -11.96
CA LEU A 112 -0.64 -3.20 -11.28
C LEU A 112 -1.63 -2.25 -11.93
N HIS A 113 -2.60 -1.77 -11.16
CA HIS A 113 -3.62 -0.82 -11.57
C HIS A 113 -3.45 0.50 -10.83
N LEU A 114 -3.86 1.57 -11.49
CA LEU A 114 -4.00 2.90 -10.93
C LEU A 114 -5.41 3.41 -11.20
N ASP A 115 -6.20 3.47 -10.14
CA ASP A 115 -7.47 4.20 -10.15
C ASP A 115 -7.22 5.60 -9.61
N TYR A 116 -7.73 6.62 -10.27
CA TYR A 116 -7.54 7.99 -9.81
C TYR A 116 -8.74 8.88 -10.08
N TYR A 117 -8.89 9.87 -9.22
CA TYR A 117 -9.98 10.82 -9.23
C TYR A 117 -9.41 12.22 -9.33
N ILE A 118 -9.83 12.98 -10.34
CA ILE A 118 -9.41 14.37 -10.53
C ILE A 118 -10.65 15.21 -10.77
N ASN A 119 -10.84 16.24 -9.94
CA ASN A 119 -12.05 17.08 -9.96
C ASN A 119 -13.35 16.26 -9.91
N GLY A 120 -13.36 15.16 -9.15
CA GLY A 120 -14.52 14.27 -9.00
C GLY A 120 -14.75 13.29 -10.16
N ASN A 121 -13.92 13.31 -11.21
CA ASN A 121 -14.02 12.38 -12.33
C ASN A 121 -13.12 11.16 -12.09
N GLU A 122 -13.65 9.98 -12.34
CA GLU A 122 -12.98 8.70 -12.16
C GLU A 122 -12.22 8.28 -13.43
N TYR A 123 -11.00 7.78 -13.23
CA TYR A 123 -10.11 7.23 -14.25
C TYR A 123 -9.50 5.93 -13.71
N SER A 124 -9.17 5.01 -14.62
CA SER A 124 -8.56 3.72 -14.27
C SER A 124 -7.59 3.28 -15.37
N GLU A 125 -6.42 2.82 -14.98
CA GLU A 125 -5.37 2.35 -15.88
C GLU A 125 -4.73 1.05 -15.37
N THR A 126 -4.52 0.09 -16.27
CA THR A 126 -3.64 -1.06 -15.99
C THR A 126 -2.21 -0.71 -16.41
N LEU A 127 -1.32 -0.51 -15.44
CA LEU A 127 0.02 0.03 -15.64
C LEU A 127 1.05 -1.02 -16.05
N ALA A 128 1.06 -2.17 -15.37
CA ALA A 128 2.15 -3.14 -15.52
C ALA A 128 1.77 -4.56 -15.09
N VAL A 129 2.45 -5.55 -15.69
CA VAL A 129 2.51 -6.92 -15.16
C VAL A 129 3.61 -6.98 -14.10
N THR A 130 3.34 -7.60 -12.96
CA THR A 130 4.29 -7.66 -11.82
C THR A 130 4.74 -9.07 -11.50
N ASP A 131 6.00 -9.23 -11.10
CA ASP A 131 6.48 -10.45 -10.46
C ASP A 131 5.91 -10.55 -9.04
N GLY A 132 5.37 -11.71 -8.68
CA GLY A 132 4.80 -11.94 -7.34
C GLY A 132 5.76 -11.75 -6.17
N HIS A 133 7.07 -11.65 -6.42
CA HIS A 133 8.10 -11.41 -5.42
C HIS A 133 8.79 -10.04 -5.59
N GLY A 134 8.24 -9.15 -6.42
CA GLY A 134 8.75 -7.79 -6.63
C GLY A 134 10.10 -7.72 -7.34
N ARG A 135 10.48 -8.77 -8.09
CA ARG A 135 11.79 -8.83 -8.79
C ARG A 135 11.82 -7.99 -10.05
N TRP A 136 10.69 -7.88 -10.72
CA TRP A 136 10.53 -7.14 -11.96
C TRP A 136 9.07 -6.71 -12.11
N PHE A 137 8.86 -5.72 -12.96
CA PHE A 137 7.56 -5.40 -13.53
C PHE A 137 7.79 -5.03 -15.01
N LYS A 138 6.75 -5.17 -15.81
CA LYS A 138 6.76 -4.80 -17.22
C LYS A 138 5.63 -3.82 -17.49
N TRP A 139 5.98 -2.60 -17.87
CA TRP A 139 5.02 -1.58 -18.29
C TRP A 139 4.17 -2.08 -19.47
N LEU A 140 2.88 -1.78 -19.42
CA LEU A 140 1.93 -1.99 -20.51
C LEU A 140 1.72 -0.73 -21.37
N LEU A 141 2.24 0.41 -20.90
CA LEU A 141 2.21 1.73 -21.54
C LEU A 141 3.39 1.92 -22.51
#